data_AF-A0A6N2LGL0-F1
#
_entry.id   AF-A0A6N2LGL0-F1
#
_cell.length_a   1.000
_cell.length_b   1.000
_cell.length_c   1.000
_cell.angle_alpha   90.00
_cell.angle_beta   90.00
_cell.angle_gamma   90.00
#
_symmetry.space_group_name_H-M   'P 1'
#
loop_
_entity.id
_entity.type
_entity.pdbx_description
1 polymer ?
#
loop_
_entity_poly.entity_id
_entity_poly.type
_entity_poly.pdbx_seq_one_letter_code
_entity_poly.pdbx_strand_id
1 'polypeptide(L)' 'NDTLTGTLSSVDVATKENSANLGKVGEEMLKKPVSTVNLATGVFEPIDKMTNEEALRKLAKLLSMEKHRRGTKSAVGN' A
#
# COMPACT_ATOMS: atom_id res chain seq x y z
N ASN A 1 5.47 -4.36 -13.51
CA ASN A 1 4.45 -5.39 -13.79
C ASN A 1 3.84 -5.83 -12.47
N ASP A 2 2.63 -5.35 -12.18
CA ASP A 2 1.81 -5.67 -11.00
C ASP A 2 0.66 -6.62 -11.35
N THR A 3 0.73 -7.22 -12.54
CA THR A 3 -0.31 -8.12 -13.05
C THR A 3 -0.25 -9.44 -12.29
N LEU A 4 -1.22 -9.64 -11.40
CA LEU A 4 -1.54 -10.94 -10.85
C LEU A 4 -2.11 -11.79 -11.99
N THR A 5 -1.41 -12.85 -12.39
CA THR A 5 -1.83 -13.73 -13.50
C THR A 5 -2.32 -15.07 -12.98
N GLY A 6 -3.39 -15.60 -13.57
CA GLY A 6 -3.89 -16.95 -13.32
C GLY A 6 -4.57 -17.10 -11.97
N THR A 7 -4.22 -18.14 -11.20
CA THR A 7 -4.83 -18.46 -9.91
C THR A 7 -4.69 -17.33 -8.87
N LEU A 8 -3.68 -16.46 -9.04
CA LEU A 8 -3.42 -15.30 -8.18
C LEU A 8 -4.43 -14.15 -8.36
N SER A 9 -5.11 -14.06 -9.50
CA SER A 9 -6.19 -13.07 -9.72
C SER A 9 -7.57 -13.57 -9.27
N SER A 10 -7.69 -14.85 -8.93
CA SER A 10 -8.96 -15.48 -8.55
C SER A 10 -9.21 -15.27 -7.05
N VAL A 11 -10.23 -14.49 -6.72
CA VAL A 11 -10.57 -14.11 -5.34
C VAL A 11 -11.12 -15.29 -4.52
N ASP A 12 -11.58 -16.33 -5.20
CA ASP A 12 -12.16 -17.57 -4.67
C ASP A 12 -11.13 -18.68 -4.41
N VAL A 13 -9.88 -18.53 -4.86
CA VAL A 13 -8.84 -19.55 -4.68
C VAL A 13 -8.01 -19.27 -3.43
N ALA A 14 -8.52 -19.69 -2.27
CA ALA A 14 -7.87 -19.54 -0.96
C ALA A 14 -6.96 -20.74 -0.60
N THR A 15 -6.17 -21.25 -1.55
CA THR A 15 -5.19 -22.32 -1.23
C THR A 15 -4.00 -21.72 -0.47
N LYS A 16 -3.37 -22.50 0.42
CA LYS A 16 -2.19 -22.06 1.20
C LYS A 16 -1.06 -21.54 0.30
N GLU A 17 -0.88 -22.18 -0.85
CA GLU A 17 0.12 -21.80 -1.85
C GLU A 17 -0.20 -20.46 -2.51
N ASN A 18 -1.47 -20.23 -2.88
CA ASN A 18 -1.90 -18.95 -3.46
C ASN A 18 -1.69 -17.80 -2.47
N SER A 19 -2.07 -17.99 -1.21
CA SER A 19 -1.87 -16.98 -0.16
C SER A 19 -0.39 -16.66 0.12
N ALA A 20 0.49 -17.68 0.11
CA ALA A 20 1.93 -17.46 0.28
C ALA A 20 2.53 -16.69 -0.90
N ASN A 21 2.09 -17.00 -2.12
CA ASN A 21 2.52 -16.32 -3.34
C ASN A 21 2.01 -14.87 -3.39
N LEU A 22 0.76 -14.61 -2.98
CA LEU A 22 0.23 -13.25 -2.84
C LEU A 22 1.00 -12.42 -1.81
N GLY A 23 1.43 -13.05 -0.70
CA GLY A 23 2.30 -12.39 0.28
C GLY A 23 3.62 -11.93 -0.32
N LYS A 24 4.29 -12.79 -1.10
CA LYS A 24 5.53 -12.43 -1.81
C LYS A 24 5.32 -11.31 -2.82
N VAL A 25 4.23 -11.35 -3.58
CA VAL A 25 3.90 -10.26 -4.51
C VAL A 25 3.69 -8.95 -3.76
N GLY A 26 3.04 -8.97 -2.60
CA GLY A 26 2.90 -7.80 -1.73
C GLY A 26 4.24 -7.21 -1.28
N GLU A 27 5.19 -8.06 -0.88
CA GLU A 27 6.55 -7.63 -0.53
C GLU A 27 7.32 -7.04 -1.72
N GLU A 28 7.13 -7.59 -2.92
CA GLU A 28 7.71 -7.02 -4.14
C GLU A 28 7.06 -5.68 -4.52
N MET A 29 5.76 -5.52 -4.28
CA MET A 29 5.06 -4.25 -4.53
C MET A 29 5.56 -3.11 -3.64
N LEU A 30 6.04 -3.39 -2.43
CA LEU A 30 6.63 -2.38 -1.57
C LEU A 30 7.90 -1.75 -2.17
N LYS A 31 8.69 -2.53 -2.93
CA LYS A 31 9.92 -2.07 -3.57
C LYS A 31 9.68 -1.32 -4.89
N LYS A 32 8.48 -1.40 -5.44
CA LYS A 32 8.11 -0.72 -6.69
C LYS A 32 7.84 0.77 -6.46
N PRO A 33 8.04 1.61 -7.48
CA PRO A 33 7.73 3.03 -7.39
C PRO A 33 6.23 3.27 -7.17
N VAL A 34 5.91 4.36 -6.48
CA VAL A 34 4.52 4.78 -6.27
C VAL A 34 3.85 4.98 -7.63
N SER A 35 2.75 4.27 -7.82
CA SER A 35 1.98 4.30 -9.06
C SER A 35 0.54 4.71 -8.77
N THR A 36 -0.01 5.58 -9.60
CA THR A 36 -1.43 5.93 -9.59
C THR A 36 -2.16 5.09 -10.63
N VAL A 37 -3.45 4.82 -10.42
CA VAL A 37 -4.27 4.25 -11.48
C VAL A 37 -4.75 5.38 -12.39
N ASN A 38 -4.50 5.26 -13.68
CA ASN A 38 -5.10 6.12 -14.68
C ASN A 38 -6.55 5.67 -14.86
N LEU A 39 -7.52 6.46 -14.39
CA LEU A 39 -8.94 6.08 -14.40
C LEU A 39 -9.54 5.95 -15.81
N ALA A 40 -8.91 6.53 -16.84
CA ALA A 40 -9.36 6.41 -18.22
C ALA A 40 -8.89 5.11 -18.87
N THR A 41 -7.69 4.63 -18.51
CA THR A 41 -7.07 3.43 -19.12
C THR A 41 -7.11 2.20 -18.20
N GLY A 42 -7.36 2.39 -16.91
CA GLY A 42 -7.27 1.36 -15.88
C GLY A 42 -5.83 0.90 -15.58
N VAL A 43 -4.82 1.54 -16.15
CA VAL A 43 -3.41 1.14 -16.04
C VAL A 43 -2.73 1.86 -14.89
N PHE A 44 -1.84 1.17 -14.19
CA PHE A 44 -0.98 1.77 -13.18
C PHE A 44 0.19 2.51 -13.83
N GLU A 45 0.30 3.79 -13.55
CA GLU A 45 1.36 4.67 -14.03
C GLU A 45 2.20 5.18 -12.86
N PRO A 46 3.54 5.05 -12.89
CA PRO A 46 4.40 5.57 -11.84
C PRO A 46 4.32 7.10 -11.79
N ILE A 47 3.99 7.65 -10.62
CA ILE A 47 3.85 9.09 -10.40
C ILE A 47 5.08 9.72 -9.74
N ASP A 48 5.88 8.91 -9.07
CA ASP A 48 7.07 9.35 -8.34
C ASP A 48 8.18 8.28 -8.45
N LYS A 49 9.42 8.70 -8.25
CA LYS A 49 10.58 7.81 -8.14
C LYS A 49 10.66 7.14 -6.76
N MET A 50 9.93 7.66 -5.78
CA MET A 50 9.81 7.09 -4.44
C MET A 50 9.14 5.71 -4.49
N THR A 51 9.60 4.78 -3.65
CA THR A 51 8.99 3.44 -3.54
C THR A 51 7.72 3.46 -2.68
N ASN A 52 6.85 2.48 -2.85
CA ASN A 52 5.66 2.30 -2.01
C ASN A 52 6.03 2.15 -0.53
N GLU A 53 7.14 1.48 -0.21
CA GLU A 53 7.63 1.35 1.15
C GLU A 53 7.95 2.71 1.79
N GLU A 54 8.69 3.56 1.08
CA GLU A 54 9.06 4.90 1.55
C GLU A 54 7.83 5.80 1.73
N ALA A 55 6.87 5.70 0.80
CA ALA A 55 5.60 6.41 0.89
C ALA A 55 4.81 6.02 2.13
N LEU A 56 4.70 4.72 2.40
CA LEU A 56 4.00 4.18 3.57
C LEU A 56 4.69 4.58 4.88
N ARG A 57 6.03 4.60 4.92
CA ARG A 57 6.79 5.08 6.08
C ARG A 57 6.51 6.56 6.37
N LYS A 58 6.48 7.41 5.33
CA LYS A 58 6.12 8.83 5.46
C LYS A 58 4.69 8.99 5.96
N LEU A 59 3.74 8.23 5.42
CA LEU A 59 2.35 8.25 5.85
C LEU A 59 2.20 7.83 7.32
N ALA A 60 2.87 6.74 7.72
CA ALA A 60 2.87 6.28 9.11
C ALA A 60 3.41 7.34 10.09
N LYS A 61 4.47 8.07 9.70
CA LYS A 61 5.01 9.19 10.48
C LYS A 61 3.98 10.32 10.64
N LEU A 62 3.33 10.71 9.55
CA LEU A 62 2.27 11.75 9.56
C LEU A 62 1.09 11.34 10.46
N LEU A 63 0.63 10.10 10.35
CA LEU A 63 -0.46 9.56 11.18
C LEU A 63 -0.08 9.53 12.67
N SER A 64 1.16 9.16 12.99
CA SER A 64 1.67 9.17 14.37
C SER A 64 1.70 10.59 14.96
N MET A 65 2.24 11.55 14.20
CA MET A 65 2.26 12.97 14.59
C MET A 65 0.84 13.50 14.82
N GLU A 66 -0.08 13.19 13.91
CA GLU A 66 -1.47 13.64 14.01
C GLU A 66 -2.19 13.01 15.20
N LYS A 67 -1.97 11.71 15.49
CA LYS A 67 -2.50 11.06 16.70
C LYS A 67 -2.02 11.77 17.96
N HIS A 68 -0.73 12.10 18.03
CA HIS A 68 -0.15 12.80 19.18
C HIS A 68 -0.71 14.23 19.32
N ARG A 69 -0.85 14.96 18.21
CA ARG A 69 -1.47 16.29 18.16
C ARG A 69 -2.92 16.27 18.64
N ARG A 70 -3.69 15.24 18.30
CA ARG A 70 -5.07 15.08 18.78
C ARG A 70 -5.11 14.74 20.26
N GLY A 71 -4.29 13.80 20.72
CA GLY A 71 -4.21 13.43 22.14
C GLY A 71 -3.80 14.58 23.07
N THR A 72 -2.85 15.42 22.65
CA THR A 72 -2.41 16.59 23.42
C THR A 72 -3.46 17.70 23.47
N LYS A 73 -4.22 17.94 22.38
CA LYS A 73 -5.32 18.90 22.38
C LYS A 73 -6.51 18.46 23.24
N SER A 74 -6.74 17.15 23.36
CA SER A 74 -7.76 16.60 24.28
C SER A 74 -7.41 16.77 25.76
N ALA A 75 -6.12 16.90 26.11
CA ALA A 75 -5.67 17.08 27.49
C ALA A 75 -5.67 18.55 27.97
N VAL A 76 -5.67 19.51 27.05
CA VAL A 76 -5.63 20.97 27.35
C VAL A 76 -7.04 21.58 27.46
N GLY A 77 -8.09 20.81 27.15
CA GLY A 77 -9.49 21.25 27.16
C GLY A 77 -10.27 20.93 28.43
N ASN A 78 -9.62 20.78 29.59
CA ASN A 78 -10.28 20.46 30.87
C ASN A 78 -9.85 21.41 31.99
#